data_AF-A0A0F9IGU6-F1
#
_entry.id   AF-A0A0F9IGU6-F1
#
_cell.length_a   1.000
_cell.length_b   1.000
_cell.length_c   1.000
_cell.angle_alpha   90.00
_cell.angle_beta   90.00
_cell.angle_gamma   90.00
#
_symmetry.space_group_name_H-M   'P 1'
#
loop_
_entity.id
_entity.type
_entity.pdbx_description
1 polymer ?
#
loop_
_entity_poly.entity_id
_entity_poly.type
_entity_poly.pdbx_seq_one_letter_code
_entity_poly.pdbx_strand_id
1 'polypeptide(L)'
;MATANERFPKTYLSTPDFEQPRVLTIARCVEMEVGTDESTDKKPVLFFEGIERGWPLNATNWGTIAQLTGRDNDNLWKGYQIEIFKTQTQFSGKMVDCARVRAPGSAPQPQPVTSVPQPQPVVVPQVVRVPDDQRGNGGPANEDIPF
;
A
#
# COMPACT_ATOMS: atom_id res chain seq x y z
N MET A 1 6.04 -21.91 28.30
CA MET A 1 6.37 -20.50 28.59
C MET A 1 5.15 -19.69 28.18
N ALA A 2 4.56 -18.91 29.09
CA ALA A 2 3.42 -18.06 28.74
C ALA A 2 3.88 -16.95 27.79
N THR A 3 3.19 -16.79 26.67
CA THR A 3 3.43 -15.74 25.70
C THR A 3 3.01 -14.37 26.26
N ALA A 4 3.58 -13.28 25.74
CA ALA A 4 3.20 -11.93 26.16
C ALA A 4 1.68 -11.66 26.04
N ASN A 5 0.99 -12.35 25.13
CA ASN A 5 -0.46 -12.25 24.95
C ASN A 5 -1.26 -12.88 26.11
N GLU A 6 -0.74 -13.93 26.74
CA GLU A 6 -1.35 -14.56 27.92
C GLU A 6 -1.13 -13.73 29.19
N ARG A 7 -0.03 -12.97 29.24
CA ARG A 7 0.30 -12.11 30.39
C ARG A 7 -0.37 -10.74 30.32
N PHE A 8 -0.69 -10.28 29.12
CA PHE A 8 -1.32 -8.98 28.84
C PHE A 8 -2.42 -9.17 27.80
N PRO A 9 -3.66 -9.47 28.22
CA PRO A 9 -4.76 -9.72 27.30
C PRO A 9 -5.02 -8.46 26.47
N LYS A 10 -4.85 -8.58 25.15
CA LYS A 10 -5.09 -7.48 24.21
C LYS A 10 -6.56 -7.45 23.82
N THR A 11 -7.17 -6.27 23.92
CA THR A 11 -8.54 -5.99 23.48
C THR A 11 -8.75 -6.24 21.98
N TYR A 12 -7.66 -6.12 21.20
CA TYR A 12 -7.70 -6.18 19.74
C TYR A 12 -6.83 -7.32 19.18
N LEU A 13 -7.23 -7.84 18.03
CA LEU A 13 -6.43 -8.77 17.23
C LEU A 13 -5.17 -8.07 16.73
N SER A 14 -4.06 -8.80 16.72
CA SER A 14 -2.75 -8.29 16.30
C SER A 14 -2.05 -9.28 15.38
N THR A 15 -0.94 -8.86 14.75
CA THR A 15 -0.16 -9.73 13.85
C THR A 15 0.12 -11.15 14.37
N PRO A 16 0.49 -11.39 15.66
CA PRO A 16 0.71 -12.74 16.17
C PRO A 16 -0.56 -13.61 16.22
N ASP A 17 -1.77 -13.04 16.16
CA ASP A 17 -3.00 -13.85 16.08
C ASP A 17 -3.21 -14.48 14.69
N PHE A 18 -2.40 -14.08 13.69
CA PHE A 18 -2.48 -14.51 12.29
C PHE A 18 -1.21 -15.23 11.83
N GLU A 19 -0.63 -16.11 12.66
CA GLU A 19 0.55 -16.90 12.27
C GLU A 19 0.31 -17.71 11.00
N GLN A 20 -0.93 -18.18 10.81
CA GLN A 20 -1.39 -18.83 9.59
C GLN A 20 -2.44 -17.95 8.89
N PRO A 21 -2.49 -17.95 7.54
CA PRO A 21 -3.56 -17.30 6.81
C PRO A 21 -4.92 -17.82 7.25
N ARG A 22 -5.83 -16.93 7.60
CA ARG A 22 -7.17 -17.28 8.08
C ARG A 22 -8.23 -16.53 7.29
N VAL A 23 -9.16 -17.28 6.71
CA VAL A 23 -10.37 -16.71 6.09
C VAL A 23 -11.36 -16.40 7.20
N LEU A 24 -11.83 -15.15 7.24
CA LEU A 24 -12.79 -14.64 8.21
C LEU A 24 -13.93 -13.92 7.49
N THR A 25 -15.14 -14.08 8.01
CA THR A 25 -16.33 -13.37 7.53
C THR A 25 -16.51 -12.08 8.33
N ILE A 26 -16.68 -10.96 7.63
CA ILE A 26 -16.89 -9.65 8.24
C ILE A 26 -18.29 -9.60 8.87
N ALA A 27 -18.36 -9.31 10.16
CA ALA A 27 -19.62 -9.15 10.88
C ALA A 27 -20.09 -7.69 10.89
N ARG A 28 -19.18 -6.75 11.18
CA ARG A 28 -19.42 -5.30 11.22
C ARG A 28 -18.11 -4.52 11.26
N CYS A 29 -18.14 -3.26 10.89
CA CYS A 29 -17.08 -2.28 11.11
C CYS A 29 -17.61 -1.19 12.06
N VAL A 30 -16.81 -0.74 13.01
CA VAL A 30 -17.15 0.40 13.89
C VAL A 30 -15.91 1.23 14.17
N GLU A 31 -16.07 2.55 14.26
CA GLU A 31 -15.00 3.44 14.72
C GLU A 31 -14.86 3.32 16.24
N MET A 32 -13.65 2.99 16.70
CA MET A 32 -13.34 2.91 18.13
C MET A 32 -12.04 3.61 18.44
N GLU A 33 -11.92 4.02 19.69
CA GLU A 33 -10.69 4.55 20.25
C GLU A 33 -9.70 3.39 20.50
N VAL A 34 -8.58 3.42 19.78
CA VAL A 34 -7.55 2.38 19.78
C VAL A 34 -6.23 3.02 20.18
N GLY A 35 -5.72 2.65 21.36
CA GLY A 35 -4.48 3.19 21.89
C GLY A 35 -4.36 2.96 23.39
N THR A 36 -3.44 3.67 24.01
CA THR A 36 -3.29 3.75 25.47
C THR A 36 -3.77 5.12 25.96
N ASP A 37 -4.03 5.29 27.26
CA ASP A 37 -4.52 6.56 27.85
C ASP A 37 -3.77 7.81 27.37
N GLU A 38 -2.45 7.72 27.12
CA GLU A 38 -1.63 8.85 26.61
C GLU A 38 -1.64 9.04 25.09
N SER A 39 -2.12 8.07 24.31
CA SER A 39 -2.13 8.12 22.85
C SER A 39 -3.26 7.25 22.31
N THR A 40 -4.45 7.84 22.27
CA THR A 40 -5.67 7.22 21.75
C THR A 40 -6.02 7.84 20.41
N ASP A 41 -6.14 7.00 19.39
CA ASP A 41 -6.54 7.39 18.04
C ASP A 41 -7.87 6.72 17.69
N LYS A 42 -8.77 7.45 17.03
CA LYS A 42 -9.97 6.84 16.44
C LYS A 42 -9.58 6.04 15.20
N LYS A 43 -9.88 4.75 15.20
CA LYS A 43 -9.61 3.85 14.09
C LYS A 43 -10.84 3.02 13.76
N PRO A 44 -11.10 2.74 12.47
CA PRO A 44 -12.09 1.75 12.09
C PRO A 44 -11.62 0.36 12.55
N VAL A 45 -12.48 -0.35 13.27
CA VAL A 45 -12.21 -1.68 13.80
C VAL A 45 -13.20 -2.67 13.20
N LEU A 46 -12.65 -3.70 12.56
CA LEU A 46 -13.41 -4.74 11.92
C LEU A 46 -13.66 -5.89 12.90
N PHE A 47 -14.92 -6.30 13.04
CA PHE A 47 -15.32 -7.47 13.80
C PHE A 47 -15.67 -8.61 12.86
N PHE A 48 -15.40 -9.84 13.29
CA PHE A 48 -15.60 -11.05 12.50
C PHE A 48 -16.61 -11.97 13.16
N GLU A 49 -17.27 -12.81 12.35
CA GLU A 49 -18.18 -13.82 12.88
C GLU A 49 -17.42 -14.86 13.71
N GLY A 50 -17.91 -15.14 14.93
CA GLY A 50 -17.29 -16.10 15.85
C GLY A 50 -16.00 -15.61 16.51
N ILE A 51 -15.64 -14.33 16.39
CA ILE A 51 -14.48 -13.73 17.08
C ILE A 51 -14.91 -12.47 17.82
N GLU A 52 -14.70 -12.47 19.14
CA GLU A 52 -15.09 -11.35 20.01
C GLU A 52 -14.14 -10.15 19.90
N ARG A 53 -12.86 -10.40 19.58
CA ARG A 53 -11.85 -9.34 19.42
C ARG A 53 -11.93 -8.73 18.02
N GLY A 54 -11.98 -7.40 17.97
CA GLY A 54 -11.92 -6.65 16.72
C GLY A 54 -10.49 -6.47 16.20
N TRP A 55 -10.34 -6.22 14.90
CA TRP A 55 -9.06 -5.91 14.25
C TRP A 55 -9.03 -4.46 13.76
N PRO A 56 -8.19 -3.59 14.35
CA PRO A 56 -8.07 -2.21 13.93
C PRO A 56 -7.43 -2.12 12.54
N LEU A 57 -8.10 -1.41 11.63
CA LEU A 57 -7.65 -1.24 10.27
C LEU A 57 -6.72 -0.04 10.12
N ASN A 58 -5.74 -0.19 9.23
CA ASN A 58 -4.98 0.94 8.67
C ASN A 58 -5.54 1.29 7.28
N ALA A 59 -5.17 2.46 6.75
CA ALA A 59 -5.66 2.96 5.47
C ALA A 59 -5.40 2.00 4.30
N THR A 60 -4.26 1.29 4.30
CA THR A 60 -3.97 0.30 3.27
C THR A 60 -4.93 -0.88 3.32
N ASN A 61 -5.17 -1.45 4.52
CA ASN A 61 -6.07 -2.59 4.69
C ASN A 61 -7.52 -2.19 4.39
N TRP A 62 -7.93 -0.97 4.77
CA TRP A 62 -9.20 -0.37 4.37
C TRP A 62 -9.34 -0.36 2.85
N GLY A 63 -8.39 0.24 2.13
CA GLY A 63 -8.41 0.33 0.68
C GLY A 63 -8.40 -1.03 0.00
N THR A 64 -7.71 -2.03 0.57
CA THR A 64 -7.74 -3.40 0.05
C THR A 64 -9.12 -4.04 0.23
N ILE A 65 -9.77 -3.91 1.40
CA ILE A 65 -11.12 -4.44 1.61
C ILE A 65 -12.13 -3.74 0.69
N ALA A 66 -12.03 -2.42 0.53
CA ALA A 66 -12.88 -1.67 -0.39
C ALA A 66 -12.77 -2.18 -1.84
N GLN A 67 -11.55 -2.46 -2.29
CA GLN A 67 -11.29 -3.06 -3.62
C GLN A 67 -11.84 -4.48 -3.74
N LEU A 68 -11.63 -5.33 -2.72
CA LEU A 68 -12.11 -6.72 -2.71
C LEU A 68 -13.64 -6.82 -2.73
N THR A 69 -14.31 -5.93 -2.00
CA THR A 69 -15.78 -5.89 -1.92
C THR A 69 -16.41 -5.12 -3.08
N GLY A 70 -15.64 -4.26 -3.77
CA GLY A 70 -16.14 -3.28 -4.73
C GLY A 70 -17.00 -2.19 -4.08
N ARG A 71 -16.89 -2.01 -2.75
CA ARG A 71 -17.69 -1.06 -1.95
C ARG A 71 -16.76 -0.22 -1.10
N ASP A 72 -16.87 1.11 -1.21
CA ASP A 72 -16.11 2.02 -0.35
C ASP A 72 -16.76 2.23 1.03
N ASN A 73 -18.06 1.93 1.15
CA ASN A 73 -18.82 2.04 2.39
C ASN A 73 -18.73 0.74 3.22
N ASP A 74 -18.19 0.85 4.43
CA ASP A 74 -17.96 -0.27 5.34
C ASP A 74 -19.23 -0.95 5.85
N ASN A 75 -20.36 -0.25 5.88
CA ASN A 75 -21.66 -0.83 6.24
C ASN A 75 -22.08 -1.95 5.27
N LEU A 76 -21.53 -1.95 4.05
CA LEU A 76 -21.82 -2.93 3.01
C LEU A 76 -20.84 -4.11 3.00
N TRP A 77 -19.85 -4.14 3.90
CA TRP A 77 -18.86 -5.22 3.95
C TRP A 77 -19.34 -6.44 4.74
N LYS A 78 -20.44 -6.32 5.49
CA LYS A 78 -21.00 -7.43 6.26
C LYS A 78 -21.28 -8.64 5.36
N GLY A 79 -20.84 -9.82 5.78
CA GLY A 79 -21.01 -11.08 5.06
C GLY A 79 -19.94 -11.36 4.01
N TYR A 80 -19.08 -10.40 3.67
CA TYR A 80 -17.93 -10.67 2.80
C TYR A 80 -16.86 -11.47 3.55
N GLN A 81 -16.23 -12.40 2.84
CA GLN A 81 -15.11 -13.18 3.34
C GLN A 81 -13.80 -12.59 2.87
N ILE A 82 -12.86 -12.44 3.80
CA ILE A 82 -11.51 -11.95 3.53
C ILE A 82 -10.50 -12.88 4.19
N GLU A 83 -9.31 -12.99 3.60
CA GLU A 83 -8.21 -13.75 4.18
C GLU A 83 -7.17 -12.81 4.77
N ILE A 84 -6.89 -12.99 6.06
CA ILE A 84 -5.86 -12.24 6.77
C ILE A 84 -4.62 -13.09 6.87
N PHE A 85 -3.47 -12.55 6.48
CA PHE A 85 -2.19 -13.23 6.55
C PHE A 85 -1.09 -12.32 7.12
N LYS A 86 -0.12 -12.93 7.79
CA LYS A 86 1.08 -12.27 8.29
C LYS A 86 2.09 -12.03 7.16
N THR A 87 2.68 -10.84 7.14
CA THR A 87 3.77 -10.45 6.24
C THR A 87 4.69 -9.46 6.96
N GLN A 88 5.68 -8.91 6.26
CA GLN A 88 6.60 -7.91 6.80
C GLN A 88 6.52 -6.61 5.98
N THR A 89 6.71 -5.48 6.66
CA THR A 89 6.79 -4.16 6.02
C THR A 89 7.91 -3.35 6.68
N GLN A 90 8.45 -2.37 5.94
CA GLN A 90 9.44 -1.47 6.50
C GLN A 90 8.72 -0.34 7.24
N PHE A 91 9.01 -0.19 8.54
CA PHE A 91 8.52 0.89 9.37
C PHE A 91 9.70 1.53 10.10
N SER A 92 9.88 2.85 9.93
CA SER A 92 11.01 3.61 10.50
C SER A 92 12.38 2.96 10.23
N GLY A 93 12.60 2.48 9.01
CA GLY A 93 13.86 1.85 8.59
C GLY A 93 14.08 0.41 9.11
N LYS A 94 13.12 -0.17 9.83
CA LYS A 94 13.18 -1.55 10.34
C LYS A 94 12.12 -2.42 9.68
N MET A 95 12.44 -3.69 9.42
CA MET A 95 11.44 -4.67 9.00
C MET A 95 10.62 -5.09 10.22
N VAL A 96 9.30 -4.90 10.15
CA VAL A 96 8.36 -5.25 11.20
C VAL A 96 7.26 -6.17 10.67
N ASP A 97 6.83 -7.10 11.51
CA ASP A 97 5.72 -8.00 11.19
C ASP A 97 4.38 -7.24 11.17
N CYS A 98 3.61 -7.40 10.10
CA CYS A 98 2.28 -6.80 9.94
C CYS A 98 1.25 -7.81 9.38
N ALA A 99 -0.03 -7.53 9.59
CA ALA A 99 -1.13 -8.31 9.02
C ALA A 99 -1.75 -7.58 7.82
N ARG A 100 -2.01 -8.32 6.74
CA ARG A 100 -2.60 -7.84 5.47
C ARG A 100 -3.81 -8.66 5.08
N VAL A 101 -4.64 -8.09 4.22
CA VAL A 101 -5.86 -8.70 3.69
C VAL A 101 -5.68 -9.08 2.23
N ARG A 102 -6.27 -10.20 1.80
CA ARG A 102 -6.44 -10.58 0.38
C ARG A 102 -7.75 -11.35 0.17
N ALA A 103 -8.09 -11.62 -1.09
CA ALA A 103 -9.20 -12.50 -1.43
C ALA A 103 -8.96 -13.92 -0.86
N PRO A 104 -10.02 -14.61 -0.38
CA PRO A 104 -9.92 -15.96 0.14
C PRO A 104 -9.31 -16.91 -0.89
N GLY A 105 -8.36 -17.74 -0.46
CA GLY A 105 -7.70 -18.71 -1.34
C GLY A 105 -6.68 -18.13 -2.31
N SER A 106 -6.37 -16.82 -2.25
CA SER A 106 -5.34 -16.19 -3.10
C SER A 106 -3.91 -16.35 -2.54
N ALA A 107 -3.61 -17.48 -1.88
CA ALA A 107 -2.24 -17.76 -1.48
C ALA A 107 -1.34 -17.75 -2.72
N PRO A 108 -0.32 -16.88 -2.79
CA PRO A 108 0.63 -16.95 -3.88
C PRO A 108 1.31 -18.31 -3.77
N GLN A 109 1.18 -19.14 -4.81
CA GLN A 109 2.18 -20.17 -5.04
C GLN A 109 3.54 -19.46 -5.02
N PRO A 110 4.59 -20.04 -4.41
CA PRO A 110 5.92 -19.44 -4.40
C PRO A 110 6.32 -19.15 -5.84
N GLN A 111 6.23 -17.88 -6.24
CA GLN A 111 6.68 -17.45 -7.55
C GLN A 111 8.22 -17.44 -7.46
N PRO A 112 8.93 -18.18 -8.32
CA PRO A 112 10.38 -18.05 -8.40
C PRO A 112 10.70 -16.59 -8.70
N VAL A 113 11.53 -15.99 -7.83
CA VAL A 113 11.99 -14.61 -7.92
C VAL A 113 12.87 -14.40 -9.15
N THR A 114 12.27 -14.27 -10.33
CA THR A 114 12.97 -13.79 -11.52
C THR A 114 12.72 -12.29 -11.67
N SER A 115 13.16 -11.50 -10.68
CA SER A 115 13.22 -10.05 -10.83
C SER A 115 14.67 -9.62 -10.96
N VAL A 116 15.18 -9.64 -12.19
CA VAL A 116 16.19 -8.67 -12.60
C VAL A 116 15.48 -7.31 -12.71
N PRO A 117 15.93 -6.25 -12.01
CA PRO A 117 15.34 -4.93 -12.17
C PRO A 117 15.61 -4.43 -13.60
N GLN A 118 14.55 -4.27 -14.38
CA GLN A 118 14.60 -3.62 -15.68
C GLN A 118 14.84 -2.13 -15.43
N PRO A 119 15.96 -1.53 -15.92
CA PRO A 119 16.20 -0.11 -15.75
C PRO A 119 15.12 0.66 -16.51
N GLN A 120 14.32 1.43 -15.78
CA GLN A 120 13.41 2.40 -16.40
C GLN A 120 14.28 3.45 -17.11
N PRO A 121 14.09 3.72 -18.41
CA PRO A 121 14.79 4.80 -19.06
C PRO A 121 14.33 6.12 -18.45
N VAL A 122 15.27 6.82 -17.78
CA VAL A 122 15.09 8.17 -17.28
C VAL A 122 14.86 9.09 -18.48
N VAL A 123 13.62 9.49 -18.72
CA VAL A 123 13.31 10.55 -19.70
C VAL A 123 13.78 11.86 -19.09
N VAL A 124 14.96 12.32 -19.51
CA VAL A 124 15.43 13.68 -19.20
C VAL A 124 14.54 14.69 -19.94
N PRO A 125 13.90 15.67 -19.27
CA PRO A 125 13.12 16.67 -19.96
C PRO A 125 14.05 17.56 -20.81
N GLN A 126 13.87 17.51 -22.14
CA GLN A 126 14.57 18.40 -23.06
C GLN A 126 14.08 19.84 -22.83
N VAL A 127 15.00 20.72 -22.44
CA VAL A 127 14.74 22.16 -22.37
C VAL A 127 14.46 22.68 -23.78
N VAL A 128 13.23 23.14 -24.01
CA VAL A 128 12.87 23.88 -25.22
C VAL A 128 13.69 25.18 -25.22
N ARG A 129 14.68 25.26 -26.11
CA ARG A 129 15.32 26.52 -26.45
C ARG A 129 14.51 27.19 -27.56
N VAL A 130 13.92 28.33 -27.23
CA VAL A 130 13.34 29.25 -28.21
C VAL A 130 14.44 29.72 -29.19
N PRO A 131 14.24 29.67 -30.51
CA PRO A 131 15.20 30.23 -31.46
C PRO A 131 15.05 31.76 -31.53
N ASP A 132 16.12 32.47 -31.19
CA ASP A 132 16.26 33.92 -31.33
C ASP A 132 16.68 34.25 -32.78
N ASP A 133 15.95 35.18 -33.37
CA ASP A 133 15.98 35.62 -34.76
C ASP A 133 17.11 36.65 -35.00
N GLN A 134 17.83 36.47 -36.11
CA GLN A 134 18.75 37.41 -36.80
C GLN A 134 20.12 37.71 -36.19
N ARG A 135 21.16 37.43 -36.99
CA ARG A 135 21.97 38.44 -37.72
C ARG A 135 23.09 37.80 -38.54
N GLY A 136 23.18 38.18 -39.81
CA GLY A 136 24.47 38.33 -40.51
C GLY A 136 24.78 37.32 -41.60
N ASN A 137 24.27 37.54 -42.82
CA ASN A 137 24.97 37.13 -44.04
C ASN A 137 24.97 38.32 -45.01
N GLY A 138 26.16 38.77 -45.39
CA GLY A 138 26.34 39.96 -46.21
C GLY A 138 27.82 40.23 -46.46
N GLY A 139 28.51 39.27 -47.08
CA GLY A 139 29.81 39.52 -47.71
C GLY A 139 29.68 39.37 -49.22
N PRO A 140 30.04 40.38 -50.02
CA PRO A 140 30.28 40.19 -51.44
C PRO A 140 31.76 40.42 -51.76
N ALA A 141 32.39 39.46 -52.41
CA ALA A 141 33.56 39.70 -53.25
C ALA A 141 33.60 38.60 -54.30
N ASN A 142 33.43 38.96 -55.57
CA ASN A 142 34.43 38.75 -56.61
C ASN A 142 33.93 39.36 -57.93
N GLU A 143 34.74 40.30 -58.41
CA GLU A 143 34.77 40.88 -59.75
C GLU A 143 34.65 39.82 -60.87
N ASP A 144 33.82 40.11 -61.86
CA ASP A 144 34.00 39.66 -63.25
C ASP A 144 33.46 40.74 -64.20
N ILE A 145 34.31 41.70 -64.58
CA ILE A 145 34.18 42.43 -65.84
C ILE A 145 35.60 42.56 -66.44
N PRO A 146 35.83 42.03 -67.66
CA PRO A 146 37.15 41.88 -68.28
C PRO A 146 37.59 43.13 -69.06
N PHE A 147 38.91 43.29 -69.22
CA PHE A 147 39.57 43.63 -70.49
C PHE A 147 40.99 43.05 -70.50
#